data_AF-A0A8T4NEF4-F1
#
_entry.id   AF-A0A8T4NEF4-F1
#
_cell.length_a   1.000
_cell.length_b   1.000
_cell.length_c   1.000
_cell.angle_alpha   90.00
_cell.angle_beta   90.00
_cell.angle_gamma   90.00
#
_symmetry.space_group_name_H-M   'P 1'
#
loop_
_entity.id
_entity.type
_entity.pdbx_description
1 polymer ?
#
loop_
_entity_poly.entity_id
_entity_poly.type
_entity_poly.pdbx_seq_one_letter_code
_entity_poly.pdbx_strand_id
1 'polypeptide(L)' 'MAILKKSDLKNMSQQDRISKIDDLKLELIKANVMAHKSGAKTKEIKRSIARLMTYNKSAAQGRAEK' A
#
# COMPACT_ATOMS: atom_id res chain seq x y z
N MET A 1 -9.86 -10.15 1.40
CA MET A 1 -9.00 -9.20 2.17
C MET A 1 -9.25 -7.81 1.58
N ALA A 2 -9.35 -6.76 2.40
CA ALA A 2 -9.89 -5.48 1.95
C ALA A 2 -8.95 -4.79 0.94
N ILE A 3 -9.38 -4.78 -0.32
CA ILE A 3 -8.88 -3.90 -1.38
C ILE A 3 -9.04 -2.46 -0.86
N LEU A 4 -7.94 -1.82 -0.41
CA LEU A 4 -7.94 -0.41 -0.01
C LEU A 4 -8.63 0.41 -1.08
N LYS A 5 -9.81 0.98 -0.77
CA LYS A 5 -10.55 1.83 -1.69
C LYS A 5 -9.90 3.21 -1.69
N LYS A 6 -10.07 3.93 -2.80
CA LYS A 6 -9.55 5.30 -2.93
C LYS A 6 -10.13 6.24 -1.86
N SER A 7 -11.36 5.99 -1.40
CA SER A 7 -12.00 6.67 -0.27
C SER A 7 -11.21 6.51 1.02
N ASP A 8 -10.75 5.29 1.31
CA ASP A 8 -10.06 4.97 2.55
C ASP A 8 -8.70 5.68 2.59
N LEU A 9 -8.00 5.70 1.46
CA LEU A 9 -6.74 6.43 1.27
C LEU A 9 -6.89 7.95 1.44
N LYS A 10 -8.04 8.50 1.07
CA LYS A 10 -8.34 9.93 1.21
C LYS A 10 -8.51 10.34 2.67
N ASN A 11 -9.07 9.45 3.48
CA ASN A 11 -9.34 9.70 4.90
C ASN A 11 -8.12 9.42 5.79
N MET A 12 -7.05 8.84 5.26
CA MET A 12 -5.80 8.60 6.01
C MET A 12 -4.84 9.79 5.94
N SER A 13 -4.22 10.14 7.07
CA SER A 13 -3.13 11.11 7.09
C SER A 13 -1.93 10.59 6.30
N GLN A 14 -1.01 11.50 5.92
CA GLN A 14 0.21 11.09 5.21
C GLN A 14 1.08 10.16 6.06
N GLN A 15 1.14 10.41 7.37
CA GLN A 15 1.90 9.60 8.33
C GLN A 15 1.30 8.21 8.48
N ASP A 16 -0.03 8.11 8.59
CA ASP A 16 -0.73 6.83 8.66
C ASP A 16 -0.50 6.00 7.39
N ARG A 17 -0.48 6.66 6.22
CA ARG A 17 -0.19 6.01 4.94
C ARG A 17 1.23 5.47 4.87
N ILE A 18 2.22 6.20 5.38
CA ILE A 18 3.62 5.76 5.43
C ILE A 18 3.75 4.56 6.37
N SER A 19 3.20 4.66 7.59
CA SER A 19 3.20 3.57 8.56
C SER A 19 2.56 2.30 7.99
N LYS A 20 1.40 2.45 7.31
CA LYS A 20 0.71 1.34 6.66
C LYS A 20 1.52 0.70 5.52
N ILE A 21 2.30 1.49 4.78
CA ILE A 21 3.19 0.95 3.74
C ILE A 21 4.27 0.07 4.38
N ASP A 22 4.85 0.49 5.50
CA ASP A 22 5.93 -0.26 6.15
C ASP A 22 5.42 -1.54 6.82
N ASP A 23 4.23 -1.50 7.42
CA ASP A 23 3.51 -2.70 7.89
C ASP A 23 3.29 -3.71 6.75
N LEU A 24 2.77 -3.24 5.61
CA LEU A 24 2.51 -4.10 4.45
C LEU A 24 3.80 -4.65 3.83
N LYS A 25 4.92 -3.93 3.90
CA LYS A 25 6.23 -4.45 3.49
C LYS A 25 6.71 -5.56 4.42
N LEU A 26 6.56 -5.41 5.73
CA LEU A 26 6.90 -6.45 6.69
C LEU A 26 6.03 -7.70 6.48
N GLU A 27 4.74 -7.51 6.24
CA GLU A 27 3.82 -8.60 5.91
C GLU A 27 4.21 -9.28 4.58
N LEU A 28 4.64 -8.51 3.58
CA LEU A 28 5.15 -9.03 2.32
C LEU A 28 6.41 -9.89 2.50
N ILE A 29 7.35 -9.45 3.34
CA ILE A 29 8.58 -10.19 3.64
C ILE A 29 8.23 -11.51 4.33
N LYS A 30 7.39 -11.46 5.38
CA LYS A 30 6.91 -12.67 6.07
C LYS A 30 6.20 -13.60 5.11
N ALA A 31 5.31 -13.08 4.27
CA ALA A 31 4.60 -13.86 3.27
C ALA A 31 5.56 -14.50 2.25
N ASN A 32 6.60 -13.80 1.79
CA ASN A 32 7.60 -14.36 0.87
C ASN A 32 8.45 -15.44 1.52
N VAL A 33 8.85 -15.27 2.79
CA VAL A 33 9.67 -16.26 3.52
C VAL A 33 8.86 -17.52 3.86
N MET A 34 7.57 -17.36 4.21
CA MET A 34 6.67 -18.49 4.48
C MET A 34 6.16 -19.17 3.21
N ALA A 35 6.05 -18.44 2.09
CA ALA A 35 5.44 -18.94 0.87
C ALA A 35 6.47 -19.64 -0.03
N HIS A 36 6.72 -20.92 0.24
CA HIS A 36 7.16 -21.84 -0.81
C HIS A 36 6.02 -22.16 -1.81
N LYS A 37 4.75 -21.75 -1.56
CA LYS A 37 3.55 -22.13 -2.38
C LYS A 37 2.32 -21.18 -2.45
N SER A 38 2.33 -19.91 -2.00
CA SER A 38 1.09 -19.07 -2.03
C SER A 38 1.27 -17.68 -2.65
N GLY A 39 1.15 -17.59 -3.98
CA GLY A 39 1.32 -16.33 -4.74
C GLY A 39 0.13 -15.36 -4.69
N ALA A 40 -1.07 -15.81 -4.31
CA ALA A 40 -2.28 -14.97 -4.30
C ALA A 40 -2.22 -13.86 -3.25
N LYS A 41 -1.85 -14.21 -2.00
CA LYS A 41 -1.72 -13.24 -0.89
C LYS A 41 -0.61 -12.21 -1.16
N THR A 42 0.53 -12.67 -1.67
CA THR A 42 1.65 -11.81 -2.07
C THR A 42 1.24 -10.80 -3.15
N LYS A 43 0.43 -11.23 -4.13
CA LYS A 43 -0.09 -10.35 -5.20
C LYS A 43 -1.03 -9.28 -4.66
N GLU A 44 -1.90 -9.64 -3.70
CA GLU A 44 -2.79 -8.68 -3.04
C GLU A 44 -2.02 -7.64 -2.22
N ILE A 45 -1.03 -8.07 -1.42
CA ILE A 45 -0.18 -7.16 -0.62
C ILE A 45 0.56 -6.17 -1.53
N LYS A 46 1.20 -6.67 -2.61
CA LYS A 46 1.87 -5.81 -3.60
C LYS A 46 0.93 -4.79 -4.24
N ARG A 47 -0.30 -5.20 -4.57
CA ARG A 47 -1.33 -4.32 -5.16
C ARG A 47 -1.78 -3.23 -4.17
N SER A 48 -1.90 -3.56 -2.89
CA SER A 48 -2.22 -2.59 -1.84
C SER A 48 -1.10 -1.56 -1.64
N ILE A 49 0.16 -2.00 -1.61
CA ILE A 49 1.34 -1.11 -1.54
C ILE A 49 1.36 -0.17 -2.76
N ALA A 50 1.18 -0.71 -3.96
CA ALA A 50 1.18 0.10 -5.19
C ALA A 50 0.13 1.21 -5.16
N ARG A 51 -1.09 0.92 -4.69
CA ARG A 51 -2.16 1.92 -4.57
C ARG A 51 -1.83 3.02 -3.56
N LEU A 52 -1.27 2.66 -2.41
CA LEU A 52 -0.81 3.62 -1.39
C LEU A 52 0.29 4.54 -1.95
N MET A 53 1.26 3.97 -2.65
CA MET A 53 2.37 4.71 -3.26
C MET A 53 1.87 5.65 -4.38
N THR A 54 1.00 5.16 -5.26
CA THR A 54 0.39 5.99 -6.31
C THR A 54 -0.39 7.14 -5.71
N TYR A 55 -1.21 6.89 -4.69
CA TYR A 55 -1.99 7.96 -4.04
C TYR A 55 -1.08 9.02 -3.40
N ASN A 56 -0.01 8.61 -2.72
CA ASN A 56 0.97 9.54 -2.16
C ASN A 56 1.68 10.36 -3.24
N LYS A 57 2.05 9.74 -4.37
CA LYS A 57 2.69 10.42 -5.50
C LYS A 57 1.74 11.41 -6.19
N SER A 58 0.50 11.00 -6.46
CA SER A 58 -0.52 11.87 -7.06
C SER A 58 -0.93 13.03 -6.15
N ALA A 59 -0.99 12.81 -4.83
CA ALA A 59 -1.24 13.87 -3.86
C ALA A 59 -0.08 14.89 -3.77
N ALA A 60 1.16 14.43 -3.99
CA ALA A 60 2.33 15.30 -4.06
C ALA A 60 2.39 16.08 -5.39
N GLN A 61 2.06 15.46 -6.52
CA GLN A 61 2.06 16.12 -7.84
C GLN A 61 0.97 17.20 -7.96
N GLY A 62 -0.22 17.00 -7.36
CA GLY A 62 -1.27 18.03 -7.33
C GLY A 62 -0.95 19.28 -6.50
N ARG A 63 0.18 19.30 -5.76
CA ARG A 63 0.71 20.49 -5.07
C ARG A 63 1.81 21.21 -5.86
N ALA A 64 2.36 20.59 -6.90
CA ALA A 64 3.43 21.18 -7.72
C ALA A 64 2.88 21.98 -8.92
N GLU A 65 1.58 21.88 -9.21
CA GLU A 65 0.92 22.57 -10.32
C GLU A 65 -0.03 23.70 -9.86
N LYS A 66 0.12 24.20 -8.63
CA LYS A 66 -0.63 25.36 -8.12
C LYS A 66 0.31 26.43 -7.58
#